data_AF-A0A0C2CMJ3-F1
#
_entry.id   AF-A0A0C2CMJ3-F1
#
_cell.length_a   1.000
_cell.length_b   1.000
_cell.length_c   1.000
_cell.angle_alpha   90.00
_cell.angle_beta   90.00
_cell.angle_gamma   90.00
#
_symmetry.space_group_name_H-M   'P 1'
#
loop_
_entity.id
_entity.type
_entity.pdbx_description
1 polymer ?
#
loop_
_entity_poly.entity_id
_entity_poly.type
_entity_poly.pdbx_seq_one_letter_code
_entity_poly.pdbx_strand_id
1 'polypeptide(L)'
;AVNCDLVISCITSSDDELAHAALFRWMLERNKANLILQSKSPYVEQFLTHEISSGRGQRYLDLLWRFYEKAGHYDKAAMLLSRLADNENEEISLSQRFAYLSHAIICAQAGNDPKTKAMIQELRDKVEVAHIQLAIKECMDIRTPKQQELVKLLDGPILSLQVLLEKFAAPYGLHKVQLAIFHCANLYSEEPIMAVWENILQSEFKYEGEVSERLLCTLHELYAIYGSTKYFPR
;
A
#
# COMPACT_ATOMS: atom_id res chain seq x y z
N ALA A 1 6.85 11.38 45.74
CA ALA A 1 6.72 10.91 44.35
C ALA A 1 8.08 10.39 43.91
N VAL A 2 8.21 9.10 43.60
CA VAL A 2 9.42 8.60 42.95
C VAL A 2 9.51 9.34 41.62
N ASN A 3 10.58 10.09 41.42
CA ASN A 3 10.74 10.91 40.24
C ASN A 3 10.86 9.96 39.03
N CYS A 4 9.82 9.91 38.19
CA CYS A 4 9.78 9.01 37.03
C CYS A 4 10.99 9.21 36.12
N ASP A 5 11.52 10.43 36.04
CA ASP A 5 12.67 10.75 35.22
C ASP A 5 13.97 10.14 35.77
N LEU A 6 14.10 10.06 37.10
CA LEU A 6 15.21 9.37 37.76
C LEU A 6 15.17 7.85 37.49
N VAL A 7 13.98 7.23 37.56
CA VAL A 7 13.82 5.80 37.28
C VAL A 7 14.10 5.48 35.82
N ILE A 8 13.60 6.31 34.90
CA ILE A 8 13.89 6.18 33.46
C ILE A 8 15.39 6.30 33.23
N SER A 9 16.04 7.33 33.78
CA SER A 9 17.49 7.52 33.63
C SER A 9 18.28 6.33 34.15
N CYS A 10 17.96 5.82 35.35
CA CYS A 10 18.65 4.67 35.93
C CYS A 10 18.49 3.41 35.07
N ILE A 11 17.28 3.14 34.58
CA ILE A 11 17.04 1.97 33.72
C ILE A 11 17.78 2.14 32.38
N THR A 12 17.73 3.33 31.77
CA THR A 12 18.42 3.56 30.49
C THR A 12 19.94 3.47 30.57
N SER A 13 20.51 3.64 31.77
CA SER A 13 21.94 3.46 32.04
C SER A 13 22.31 2.04 32.49
N SER A 14 21.34 1.15 32.66
CA SER A 14 21.54 -0.25 33.02
C SER A 14 21.68 -1.13 31.78
N ASP A 15 22.43 -2.23 31.88
CA ASP A 15 22.56 -3.28 30.86
C ASP A 15 21.52 -4.42 31.04
N ASP A 16 20.51 -4.21 31.89
CA ASP A 16 19.45 -5.19 32.15
C ASP A 16 18.35 -5.13 31.07
N GLU A 17 18.40 -6.05 30.11
CA GLU A 17 17.42 -6.18 29.03
C GLU A 17 15.97 -6.24 29.54
N LEU A 18 15.71 -6.96 30.64
CA LEU A 18 14.36 -7.13 31.18
C LEU A 18 13.83 -5.83 31.79
N ALA A 19 14.70 -5.04 32.42
CA ALA A 19 14.36 -3.71 32.93
C ALA A 19 13.98 -2.76 31.78
N HIS A 20 14.74 -2.77 30.68
CA HIS A 20 14.41 -1.99 29.48
C HIS A 20 13.09 -2.44 28.86
N ALA A 21 12.86 -3.76 28.72
CA ALA A 21 11.62 -4.29 28.19
C ALA A 21 10.39 -3.90 29.04
N ALA A 22 10.51 -3.98 30.37
CA ALA A 22 9.46 -3.55 31.30
C ALA A 22 9.18 -2.03 31.16
N LEU A 23 10.23 -1.22 31.03
CA LEU A 23 10.11 0.21 30.82
C LEU A 23 9.43 0.55 29.48
N PHE A 24 9.80 -0.12 28.39
CA PHE A 24 9.18 0.11 27.09
C PHE A 24 7.70 -0.27 27.06
N ARG A 25 7.32 -1.41 27.67
CA ARG A 25 5.90 -1.78 27.83
C ARG A 25 5.13 -0.70 28.59
N TRP A 26 5.67 -0.24 29.72
CA TRP A 26 5.07 0.83 30.50
C TRP A 26 4.93 2.14 29.70
N MET A 27 5.93 2.49 28.88
CA MET A 27 5.85 3.67 28.01
C MET A 27 4.75 3.52 26.96
N LEU A 28 4.59 2.34 26.36
CA LEU A 28 3.54 2.06 25.37
C LEU A 28 2.13 2.14 25.98
N GLU A 29 1.94 1.56 27.17
CA GLU A 29 0.67 1.63 27.92
C GLU A 29 0.23 3.07 28.21
N ARG A 30 1.19 4.01 28.28
CA ARG A 30 0.94 5.44 28.52
C ARG A 30 1.01 6.31 27.26
N ASN A 31 0.95 5.70 26.07
CA ASN A 31 1.04 6.40 24.78
C ASN A 31 2.32 7.24 24.61
N LYS A 32 3.43 6.84 25.24
CA LYS A 32 4.74 7.51 25.18
C LYS A 32 5.67 6.88 24.13
N ALA A 33 5.13 6.38 23.02
CA ALA A 33 5.90 5.72 21.96
C ALA A 33 7.02 6.61 21.39
N ASN A 34 6.82 7.94 21.36
CA ASN A 34 7.84 8.89 20.92
C ASN A 34 9.12 8.84 21.77
N LEU A 35 9.04 8.52 23.07
CA LEU A 35 10.22 8.38 23.91
C LEU A 35 11.02 7.12 23.56
N ILE A 36 10.34 6.05 23.12
CA ILE A 36 10.99 4.83 22.63
C ILE A 36 11.73 5.13 21.32
N LEU A 37 11.12 5.89 20.42
CA LEU A 37 11.75 6.32 19.16
C LEU A 37 13.00 7.20 19.35
N GLN A 38 13.09 7.93 20.46
CA GLN A 38 14.24 8.76 20.82
C GLN A 38 15.26 8.02 21.69
N SER A 39 14.92 6.82 22.16
CA SER A 39 15.78 6.03 23.03
C SER A 39 17.03 5.57 22.29
N LYS A 40 18.18 5.70 22.94
CA LYS A 40 19.47 5.16 22.46
C LYS A 40 19.75 3.75 22.99
N SER A 41 18.77 3.15 23.66
CA SER A 41 18.93 1.79 24.20
C SER A 41 19.15 0.78 23.08
N PRO A 42 20.17 -0.11 23.18
CA PRO A 42 20.42 -1.14 22.19
C PRO A 42 19.33 -2.21 22.16
N TYR A 43 18.48 -2.27 23.19
CA TYR A 43 17.45 -3.31 23.35
C TYR A 43 16.12 -2.98 22.66
N VAL A 44 15.96 -1.79 22.06
CA VAL A 44 14.69 -1.37 21.43
C VAL A 44 14.29 -2.32 20.28
N GLU A 45 15.23 -2.61 19.36
CA GLU A 45 14.95 -3.47 18.21
C GLU A 45 14.58 -4.90 18.65
N GLN A 46 15.33 -5.47 19.60
CA GLN A 46 15.06 -6.79 20.16
C GLN A 46 13.71 -6.86 20.87
N PHE A 47 13.41 -5.85 21.70
CA PHE A 47 12.11 -5.74 22.38
C PHE A 47 10.95 -5.70 21.39
N LEU A 48 10.99 -4.80 20.40
CA LEU A 48 9.92 -4.66 19.42
C LEU A 48 9.73 -5.95 18.61
N THR A 49 10.82 -6.57 18.17
CA THR A 49 10.79 -7.83 17.41
C THR A 49 10.18 -8.97 18.25
N HIS A 50 10.53 -9.06 19.52
CA HIS A 50 9.96 -10.05 20.45
C HIS A 50 8.46 -9.83 20.69
N GLU A 51 8.01 -8.58 20.85
CA GLU A 51 6.58 -8.29 21.04
C GLU A 51 5.77 -8.64 19.78
N ILE A 52 6.31 -8.39 18.59
CA ILE A 52 5.71 -8.77 17.30
C ILE A 52 5.58 -10.29 17.20
N SER A 53 6.66 -11.05 17.48
CA SER A 53 6.66 -12.52 17.40
C SER A 53 5.75 -13.17 18.45
N SER A 54 5.52 -12.48 19.58
CA SER A 54 4.56 -12.88 20.62
C SER A 54 3.09 -12.63 20.23
N GLY A 55 2.82 -12.30 18.96
CA GLY A 55 1.47 -12.05 18.44
C GLY A 55 0.92 -10.65 18.75
N ARG A 56 1.74 -9.74 19.31
CA ARG A 56 1.29 -8.38 19.62
C ARG A 56 1.39 -7.49 18.38
N GLY A 57 0.36 -7.60 17.53
CA GLY A 57 -0.27 -6.55 16.70
C GLY A 57 0.57 -5.63 15.78
N GLN A 58 -0.17 -4.98 14.89
CA GLN A 58 0.30 -4.00 13.90
C GLN A 58 1.00 -2.77 14.52
N ARG A 59 0.59 -2.34 15.72
CA ARG A 59 1.17 -1.17 16.41
C ARG A 59 2.68 -1.28 16.69
N TYR A 60 3.19 -2.49 16.93
CA TYR A 60 4.62 -2.70 17.20
C TYR A 60 5.42 -2.69 15.89
N LEU A 61 4.84 -3.23 14.81
CA LEU A 61 5.41 -3.12 13.47
C LEU A 61 5.48 -1.65 13.02
N ASP A 62 4.42 -0.89 13.28
CA ASP A 62 4.36 0.54 12.98
C ASP A 62 5.42 1.34 13.76
N LEU A 63 5.67 0.95 15.01
CA LEU A 63 6.71 1.57 15.82
C LEU A 63 8.11 1.19 15.35
N LEU A 64 8.31 -0.06 14.92
CA LEU A 64 9.61 -0.58 14.50
C LEU A 64 10.11 0.09 13.23
N TRP A 65 9.28 0.27 12.19
CA TRP A 65 9.74 0.96 10.97
C TRP A 65 10.06 2.44 11.25
N ARG A 66 9.28 3.10 12.12
CA ARG A 66 9.56 4.48 12.57
C ARG A 66 10.86 4.57 13.35
N PHE A 67 11.16 3.55 14.17
CA PHE A 67 12.44 3.46 14.87
C PHE A 67 13.60 3.35 13.89
N TYR A 68 13.50 2.47 12.89
CA TYR A 68 14.52 2.35 11.85
C TYR A 68 14.72 3.64 11.06
N GLU A 69 13.65 4.32 10.68
CA GLU A 69 13.72 5.63 10.01
C GLU A 69 14.45 6.66 10.88
N LYS A 70 14.10 6.77 12.17
CA LYS A 70 14.75 7.72 13.10
C LYS A 70 16.21 7.39 13.38
N ALA A 71 16.57 6.11 13.36
CA ALA A 71 17.94 5.66 13.52
C ALA A 71 18.78 5.78 12.23
N GLY A 72 18.16 6.15 11.09
CA GLY A 72 18.84 6.24 9.78
C GLY A 72 19.01 4.90 9.08
N HIS A 73 18.39 3.82 9.57
CA HIS A 73 18.37 2.50 8.96
C HIS A 73 17.27 2.39 7.90
N TYR A 74 17.36 3.23 6.86
CA TYR A 74 16.31 3.37 5.85
C TYR A 74 16.06 2.09 5.04
N ASP A 75 17.10 1.28 4.83
CA ASP A 75 17.03 -0.02 4.20
C ASP A 75 16.13 -0.99 4.99
N LYS A 76 16.36 -1.09 6.32
CA LYS A 76 15.53 -1.91 7.22
C LYS A 76 14.09 -1.40 7.25
N ALA A 77 13.89 -0.08 7.31
CA ALA A 77 12.56 0.53 7.29
C ALA A 77 11.80 0.20 5.99
N ALA A 78 12.43 0.41 4.83
CA ALA A 78 11.83 0.11 3.53
C ALA A 78 11.46 -1.36 3.38
N MET A 79 12.35 -2.27 3.81
CA MET A 79 12.09 -3.72 3.76
C MET A 79 10.90 -4.11 4.66
N LEU A 80 10.83 -3.57 5.88
CA LEU A 80 9.73 -3.84 6.78
C LEU A 80 8.39 -3.32 6.23
N LEU A 81 8.38 -2.09 5.71
CA LEU A 81 7.20 -1.48 5.08
C LEU A 81 6.73 -2.26 3.84
N SER A 82 7.66 -2.72 3.00
CA SER A 82 7.31 -3.59 1.86
C SER A 82 6.61 -4.87 2.34
N ARG A 83 7.15 -5.54 3.37
CA ARG A 83 6.54 -6.75 3.93
C ARG A 83 5.17 -6.47 4.55
N LEU A 84 4.96 -5.30 5.13
CA LEU A 84 3.65 -4.88 5.66
C LEU A 84 2.64 -4.67 4.55
N ALA A 85 3.06 -4.08 3.43
CA ALA A 85 2.21 -3.91 2.25
C ALA A 85 1.84 -5.26 1.60
N ASP A 86 2.73 -6.24 1.64
CA ASP A 86 2.53 -7.59 1.07
C ASP A 86 1.79 -8.56 2.02
N ASN A 87 1.60 -8.20 3.29
CA ASN A 87 1.04 -9.08 4.30
C ASN A 87 -0.41 -9.52 3.94
N GLU A 88 -0.79 -10.78 4.10
CA GLU A 88 -2.16 -11.23 3.73
C GLU A 88 -3.24 -10.86 4.77
N ASN A 89 -2.90 -10.17 5.86
CA ASN A 89 -3.83 -9.77 6.90
C ASN A 89 -4.94 -8.84 6.36
N GLU A 90 -6.18 -9.33 6.35
CA GLU A 90 -7.37 -8.63 5.87
C GLU A 90 -7.75 -7.40 6.72
N GLU A 91 -7.27 -7.32 7.97
CA GLU A 91 -7.48 -6.16 8.83
C GLU A 91 -6.69 -4.92 8.36
N ILE A 92 -5.65 -5.12 7.53
CA ILE A 92 -4.87 -4.02 6.94
C ILE A 92 -5.54 -3.58 5.64
N SER A 93 -6.17 -2.41 5.70
CA SER A 93 -6.88 -1.85 4.54
C SER A 93 -5.94 -1.55 3.36
N LEU A 94 -6.50 -1.51 2.14
CA LEU A 94 -5.78 -1.09 0.93
C LEU A 94 -5.18 0.32 1.10
N SER A 95 -5.90 1.23 1.74
CA SER A 95 -5.42 2.59 2.01
C SER A 95 -4.18 2.60 2.91
N GLN A 96 -4.11 1.70 3.89
CA GLN A 96 -2.96 1.60 4.77
C GLN A 96 -1.76 0.96 4.05
N ARG A 97 -2.01 0.02 3.13
CA ARG A 97 -0.97 -0.56 2.25
C ARG A 97 -0.38 0.48 1.32
N PHE A 98 -1.17 1.40 0.77
CA PHE A 98 -0.66 2.56 0.04
C PHE A 98 0.28 3.42 0.88
N ALA A 99 -0.08 3.70 2.12
CA ALA A 99 0.77 4.45 3.03
C ALA A 99 2.10 3.72 3.29
N TYR A 100 2.06 2.40 3.44
CA TYR A 100 3.26 1.58 3.59
C TYR A 100 4.15 1.59 2.35
N LEU A 101 3.59 1.34 1.16
CA LEU A 101 4.35 1.38 -0.10
C LEU A 101 4.97 2.77 -0.34
N SER A 102 4.20 3.84 -0.11
CA SER A 102 4.66 5.22 -0.28
C SER A 102 5.82 5.54 0.66
N HIS A 103 5.71 5.19 1.95
CA HIS A 103 6.82 5.37 2.89
C HIS A 103 8.01 4.47 2.57
N ALA A 104 7.79 3.24 2.08
CA ALA A 104 8.86 2.33 1.69
C ALA A 104 9.70 2.95 0.57
N ILE A 105 9.06 3.58 -0.42
CA ILE A 105 9.73 4.29 -1.51
C ILE A 105 10.56 5.46 -0.96
N ILE A 106 9.98 6.28 -0.07
CA ILE A 106 10.68 7.41 0.55
C ILE A 106 11.93 6.94 1.30
N CYS A 107 11.80 5.90 2.13
CA CYS A 107 12.93 5.31 2.86
C CYS A 107 13.99 4.75 1.90
N ALA A 108 13.58 3.95 0.91
CA ALA A 108 14.51 3.35 -0.05
C ALA A 108 15.28 4.40 -0.87
N GLN A 109 14.65 5.54 -1.17
CA GLN A 109 15.29 6.69 -1.82
C GLN A 109 16.27 7.42 -0.89
N ALA A 110 15.91 7.58 0.39
CA ALA A 110 16.77 8.24 1.39
C ALA A 110 18.09 7.48 1.64
N GLY A 111 18.09 6.15 1.49
CA GLY A 111 19.28 5.32 1.66
C GLY A 111 20.38 5.52 0.61
N ASN A 112 20.09 6.14 -0.54
CA ASN A 112 21.01 6.43 -1.66
C ASN A 112 21.93 5.25 -2.09
N ASP A 113 21.51 4.00 -1.89
CA ASP A 113 22.23 2.80 -2.32
C ASP A 113 21.76 2.40 -3.73
N PRO A 114 22.65 2.27 -4.74
CA PRO A 114 22.28 1.77 -6.06
C PRO A 114 21.52 0.44 -6.06
N LYS A 115 21.72 -0.41 -5.04
CA LYS A 115 21.02 -1.68 -4.88
C LYS A 115 19.52 -1.53 -4.61
N THR A 116 19.07 -0.40 -4.07
CA THR A 116 17.64 -0.16 -3.78
C THR A 116 16.84 0.24 -5.02
N LYS A 117 17.47 0.52 -6.16
CA LYS A 117 16.76 0.92 -7.39
C LYS A 117 15.76 -0.14 -7.86
N ALA A 118 16.13 -1.41 -7.83
CA ALA A 118 15.24 -2.51 -8.20
C ALA A 118 14.03 -2.61 -7.25
N MET A 119 14.29 -2.47 -5.94
CA MET A 119 13.24 -2.45 -4.93
C MET A 119 12.29 -1.25 -5.10
N ILE A 120 12.82 -0.06 -5.40
CA ILE A 120 12.00 1.13 -5.66
C ILE A 120 11.09 0.89 -6.87
N GLN A 121 11.60 0.27 -7.93
CA GLN A 121 10.77 -0.07 -9.09
C GLN A 121 9.68 -1.07 -8.72
N GLU A 122 10.02 -2.16 -8.01
CA GLU A 122 9.02 -3.14 -7.56
C GLU A 122 7.92 -2.50 -6.69
N LEU A 123 8.30 -1.60 -5.78
CA LEU A 123 7.35 -0.86 -4.95
C LEU A 123 6.44 0.03 -5.79
N ARG A 124 6.97 0.70 -6.83
CA ARG A 124 6.17 1.52 -7.76
C ARG A 124 5.21 0.67 -8.57
N ASP A 125 5.66 -0.47 -9.09
CA ASP A 125 4.82 -1.41 -9.83
C ASP A 125 3.66 -1.89 -8.94
N LYS A 126 3.93 -2.21 -7.66
CA LYS A 126 2.88 -2.56 -6.69
C LYS A 126 1.91 -1.40 -6.42
N VAL A 127 2.41 -0.17 -6.35
CA VAL A 127 1.56 1.02 -6.21
C VAL A 127 0.63 1.18 -7.42
N GLU A 128 1.10 0.91 -8.65
CA GLU A 128 0.26 0.95 -9.84
C GLU A 128 -0.86 -0.11 -9.79
N VAL A 129 -0.54 -1.34 -9.40
CA VAL A 129 -1.54 -2.42 -9.22
C VAL A 129 -2.56 -2.03 -8.13
N ALA A 130 -2.10 -1.48 -7.02
CA ALA A 130 -2.98 -1.02 -5.94
C ALA A 130 -3.92 0.11 -6.40
N HIS A 131 -3.47 1.03 -7.27
CA HIS A 131 -4.34 2.08 -7.84
C HIS A 131 -5.43 1.50 -8.73
N ILE A 132 -5.10 0.50 -9.54
CA ILE A 132 -6.09 -0.23 -10.35
C ILE A 132 -7.11 -0.91 -9.44
N GLN A 133 -6.66 -1.56 -8.36
CA GLN A 133 -7.55 -2.19 -7.38
C GLN A 133 -8.47 -1.17 -6.68
N LEU A 134 -7.95 0.01 -6.33
CA LEU A 134 -8.74 1.09 -5.75
C LEU A 134 -9.79 1.61 -6.75
N ALA A 135 -9.42 1.82 -8.01
CA ALA A 135 -10.35 2.24 -9.04
C ALA A 135 -11.50 1.23 -9.23
N ILE A 136 -11.21 -0.07 -9.13
CA ILE A 136 -12.25 -1.11 -9.12
C ILE A 136 -13.15 -0.95 -7.90
N LYS A 137 -12.57 -0.82 -6.69
CA LYS A 137 -13.31 -0.65 -5.45
C LYS A 137 -14.27 0.54 -5.50
N GLU A 138 -13.85 1.65 -6.08
CA GLU A 138 -14.68 2.86 -6.24
C GLU A 138 -15.82 2.70 -7.26
N CYS A 139 -15.65 1.80 -8.25
CA CYS A 139 -16.70 1.47 -9.21
C CYS A 139 -17.74 0.48 -8.67
N MET A 140 -17.47 -0.20 -7.56
CA MET A 140 -18.33 -1.26 -7.03
C MET A 140 -19.52 -0.71 -6.25
N ASP A 141 -20.71 -1.19 -6.57
CA ASP A 141 -21.94 -0.89 -5.82
C ASP A 141 -22.10 -1.83 -4.62
N ILE A 142 -22.45 -1.33 -3.44
CA ILE A 142 -22.52 -2.09 -2.17
C ILE A 142 -23.96 -2.53 -1.80
N ARG A 143 -24.88 -2.55 -2.77
CA ARG A 143 -26.30 -2.87 -2.55
C ARG A 143 -26.57 -4.31 -2.13
N THR A 144 -25.74 -5.27 -2.55
CA THR A 144 -25.93 -6.69 -2.21
C THR A 144 -24.87 -7.20 -1.23
N PRO A 145 -25.19 -8.17 -0.35
CA PRO A 145 -24.22 -8.78 0.55
C PRO A 145 -22.99 -9.33 -0.19
N LYS A 146 -23.19 -9.96 -1.35
CA LYS A 146 -22.11 -10.45 -2.21
C LYS A 146 -21.17 -9.33 -2.67
N GLN A 147 -21.72 -8.18 -3.06
CA GLN A 147 -20.87 -7.04 -3.46
C GLN A 147 -20.14 -6.42 -2.27
N GLN A 148 -20.73 -6.43 -1.08
CA GLN A 148 -20.06 -5.98 0.14
C GLN A 148 -18.85 -6.86 0.47
N GLU A 149 -18.96 -8.19 0.30
CA GLU A 149 -17.83 -9.11 0.44
C GLU A 149 -16.74 -8.84 -0.60
N LEU A 150 -17.11 -8.56 -1.84
CA LEU A 150 -16.15 -8.19 -2.90
C LEU A 150 -15.43 -6.87 -2.61
N VAL A 151 -16.14 -5.87 -2.08
CA VAL A 151 -15.53 -4.60 -1.67
C VAL A 151 -14.60 -4.78 -0.48
N LYS A 152 -14.94 -5.66 0.47
CA LYS A 152 -14.02 -6.03 1.57
C LYS A 152 -12.76 -6.70 1.03
N LEU A 153 -12.88 -7.61 0.07
CA LEU A 153 -11.73 -8.25 -0.57
C LEU A 153 -10.85 -7.23 -1.30
N LEU A 154 -11.46 -6.27 -2.01
CA LEU A 154 -10.73 -5.18 -2.66
C LEU A 154 -10.09 -4.20 -1.67
N ASP A 155 -10.63 -4.09 -0.45
CA ASP A 155 -10.04 -3.28 0.62
C ASP A 155 -8.96 -4.03 1.43
N GLY A 156 -8.61 -5.25 1.05
CA GLY A 156 -7.63 -6.08 1.75
C GLY A 156 -6.26 -6.12 1.05
N PRO A 157 -5.64 -7.31 0.93
CA PRO A 157 -4.38 -7.50 0.22
C PRO A 157 -4.40 -7.01 -1.24
N ILE A 158 -3.23 -6.62 -1.75
CA ILE A 158 -3.07 -6.26 -3.16
C ILE A 158 -3.16 -7.53 -4.00
N LEU A 159 -4.18 -7.59 -4.85
CA LEU A 159 -4.49 -8.74 -5.70
C LEU A 159 -3.64 -8.71 -6.98
N SER A 160 -3.45 -9.87 -7.60
CA SER A 160 -2.79 -9.93 -8.90
C SER A 160 -3.66 -9.30 -9.99
N LEU A 161 -3.02 -8.73 -11.01
CA LEU A 161 -3.70 -8.16 -12.18
C LEU A 161 -4.66 -9.16 -12.85
N GLN A 162 -4.31 -10.45 -12.88
CA GLN A 162 -5.18 -11.51 -13.40
C GLN A 162 -6.46 -11.64 -12.57
N VAL A 163 -6.35 -11.65 -11.23
CA VAL A 163 -7.51 -11.72 -10.35
C VAL A 163 -8.38 -10.48 -10.50
N LEU A 164 -7.77 -9.29 -10.58
CA LEU A 164 -8.48 -8.04 -10.82
C LEU A 164 -9.24 -8.06 -12.17
N LEU A 165 -8.64 -8.64 -13.21
CA LEU A 165 -9.27 -8.78 -14.52
C LEU A 165 -10.45 -9.76 -14.49
N GLU A 166 -10.20 -10.99 -14.05
CA GLU A 166 -11.15 -12.10 -14.16
C GLU A 166 -12.32 -12.02 -13.17
N LYS A 167 -12.06 -11.58 -11.94
CA LYS A 167 -13.10 -11.51 -10.89
C LYS A 167 -13.86 -10.19 -10.86
N PHE A 168 -13.27 -9.11 -11.38
CA PHE A 168 -13.85 -7.77 -11.25
C PHE A 168 -13.99 -7.04 -12.60
N ALA A 169 -12.89 -6.75 -13.29
CA ALA A 169 -12.97 -5.86 -14.44
C ALA A 169 -13.80 -6.45 -15.60
N ALA A 170 -13.69 -7.75 -15.88
CA ALA A 170 -14.49 -8.42 -16.91
C ALA A 170 -15.95 -8.65 -16.50
N PRO A 171 -16.28 -9.24 -15.33
CA PRO A 171 -17.68 -9.49 -14.95
C PRO A 171 -18.53 -8.23 -14.76
N TYR A 172 -17.91 -7.11 -14.37
CA TYR A 172 -18.61 -5.84 -14.13
C TYR A 172 -18.51 -4.86 -15.30
N GLY A 173 -17.91 -5.25 -16.44
CA GLY A 173 -17.80 -4.39 -17.62
C GLY A 173 -16.99 -3.12 -17.39
N LEU A 174 -15.96 -3.18 -16.54
CA LEU A 174 -15.11 -2.02 -16.21
C LEU A 174 -14.03 -1.83 -17.29
N HIS A 175 -14.44 -1.44 -18.50
CA HIS A 175 -13.56 -1.46 -19.67
C HIS A 175 -12.35 -0.50 -19.56
N LYS A 176 -12.51 0.69 -18.97
CA LYS A 176 -11.39 1.60 -18.67
C LYS A 176 -10.34 0.93 -17.75
N VAL A 177 -10.81 0.16 -16.76
CA VAL A 177 -9.93 -0.60 -15.85
C VAL A 177 -9.26 -1.78 -16.57
N GLN A 178 -9.97 -2.48 -17.46
CA GLN A 178 -9.36 -3.56 -18.27
C GLN A 178 -8.18 -3.02 -19.09
N LEU A 179 -8.34 -1.85 -19.70
CA LEU A 179 -7.25 -1.18 -20.42
C LEU A 179 -6.07 -0.83 -19.50
N ALA A 180 -6.35 -0.31 -18.30
CA ALA A 180 -5.33 -0.04 -17.29
C ALA A 180 -4.57 -1.31 -16.85
N ILE A 181 -5.28 -2.44 -16.68
CA ILE A 181 -4.67 -3.73 -16.36
C ILE A 181 -3.75 -4.19 -17.49
N PHE A 182 -4.19 -4.13 -18.75
CA PHE A 182 -3.36 -4.54 -19.89
C PHE A 182 -2.12 -3.69 -20.05
N HIS A 183 -2.25 -2.37 -19.83
CA HIS A 183 -1.12 -1.46 -19.82
C HIS A 183 -0.13 -1.76 -18.70
N CYS A 184 -0.61 -1.89 -17.46
CA CYS A 184 0.21 -2.19 -16.29
C CYS A 184 0.92 -3.56 -16.41
N ALA A 185 0.25 -4.57 -16.97
CA ALA A 185 0.85 -5.87 -17.24
C ALA A 185 1.79 -5.90 -18.47
N ASN A 186 1.90 -4.79 -19.22
CA ASN A 186 2.56 -4.73 -20.53
C ASN A 186 2.07 -5.82 -21.52
N LEU A 187 0.81 -6.25 -21.38
CA LEU A 187 0.17 -7.23 -22.25
C LEU A 187 -0.51 -6.50 -23.40
N TYR A 188 -0.07 -6.74 -24.64
CA TYR A 188 -0.70 -6.15 -25.82
C TYR A 188 -1.06 -7.23 -26.82
N SER A 189 -2.34 -7.23 -27.20
CA SER A 189 -2.86 -7.96 -28.34
C SER A 189 -3.90 -7.05 -29.01
N GLU A 190 -3.78 -6.85 -30.31
CA GLU A 190 -4.58 -5.86 -31.04
C GLU A 190 -6.07 -6.13 -30.92
N GLU A 191 -6.51 -7.36 -31.17
CA GLU A 191 -7.93 -7.74 -31.13
C GLU A 191 -8.58 -7.51 -29.75
N PRO A 192 -8.04 -8.00 -28.62
CA PRO A 192 -8.57 -7.68 -27.29
C PRO A 192 -8.56 -6.19 -26.93
N ILE A 193 -7.49 -5.46 -27.29
CA ILE A 193 -7.40 -4.03 -26.98
C ILE A 193 -8.45 -3.24 -27.77
N MET A 194 -8.60 -3.53 -29.07
CA MET A 194 -9.63 -2.89 -29.90
C MET A 194 -11.04 -3.23 -29.43
N ALA A 195 -11.28 -4.47 -29.01
CA ALA A 195 -12.57 -4.85 -28.41
C ALA A 195 -12.85 -4.08 -27.11
N VAL A 196 -11.85 -3.87 -26.25
CA VAL A 196 -12.02 -3.03 -25.05
C VAL A 196 -12.34 -1.59 -25.43
N TRP A 197 -11.65 -1.01 -26.41
CA TRP A 197 -11.93 0.35 -26.89
C TRP A 197 -13.34 0.49 -27.46
N GLU A 198 -13.79 -0.48 -28.27
CA GLU A 198 -15.15 -0.50 -28.79
C GLU A 198 -16.17 -0.51 -27.65
N ASN A 199 -15.95 -1.34 -26.62
CA ASN A 199 -16.83 -1.38 -25.45
C ASN A 199 -16.81 -0.09 -24.63
N ILE A 200 -15.66 0.57 -24.49
CA ILE A 200 -15.56 1.91 -23.85
C ILE A 200 -16.44 2.89 -24.62
N LEU A 201 -16.27 2.98 -25.94
CA LEU A 201 -17.03 3.91 -26.77
C LEU A 201 -18.52 3.60 -26.71
N GLN A 202 -18.93 2.34 -26.88
CA GLN A 202 -20.32 1.90 -26.78
C GLN A 202 -20.96 2.25 -25.43
N SER A 203 -20.19 2.23 -24.33
CA SER A 203 -20.70 2.58 -23.01
C SER A 203 -21.12 4.05 -22.88
N GLU A 204 -20.47 4.96 -23.62
CA GLU A 204 -20.81 6.38 -23.62
C GLU A 204 -22.16 6.65 -24.30
N PHE A 205 -22.53 5.81 -25.28
CA PHE A 205 -23.82 5.90 -25.99
C PHE A 205 -25.01 5.34 -25.20
N LYS A 206 -24.80 4.69 -24.04
CA LYS A 206 -25.88 4.06 -23.26
C LYS A 206 -26.85 5.05 -22.63
N TYR A 207 -26.42 6.29 -22.37
CA TYR A 207 -27.24 7.30 -21.73
C TYR A 207 -27.63 8.39 -22.74
N GLU A 208 -28.91 8.77 -22.74
CA GLU A 208 -29.41 9.89 -23.53
C GLU A 208 -28.85 11.23 -22.98
N GLY A 209 -28.46 12.16 -23.87
CA GLY A 209 -27.91 13.47 -23.50
C GLY A 209 -26.64 13.83 -24.27
N GLU A 210 -25.78 14.69 -23.70
CA GLU A 210 -24.54 15.23 -24.28
C GLU A 210 -23.46 14.14 -24.53
N VAL A 211 -23.71 13.24 -25.47
CA VAL A 211 -22.79 12.15 -25.84
C VAL A 211 -21.46 12.70 -26.33
N SER A 212 -21.48 13.77 -27.13
CA SER A 212 -20.26 14.37 -27.69
C SER A 212 -19.31 14.88 -26.61
N GLU A 213 -19.83 15.54 -25.57
CA GLU A 213 -19.00 16.06 -24.48
C GLU A 213 -18.39 14.93 -23.64
N ARG A 214 -19.19 13.92 -23.29
CA ARG A 214 -18.71 12.74 -22.56
C ARG A 214 -17.64 11.97 -23.32
N LEU A 215 -17.86 11.76 -24.62
CA LEU A 215 -16.90 11.09 -25.49
C LEU A 215 -15.59 11.88 -25.60
N LEU A 216 -15.66 13.21 -25.73
CA LEU A 216 -14.47 14.06 -25.72
C LEU A 216 -13.71 13.99 -24.39
N CYS A 217 -14.42 14.03 -23.26
CA CYS A 217 -13.80 13.87 -21.94
C CYS A 217 -13.12 12.51 -21.79
N THR A 218 -13.81 11.41 -22.11
CA THR A 218 -13.25 10.06 -22.04
C THR A 218 -12.05 9.90 -22.97
N LEU A 219 -12.10 10.41 -24.21
CA LEU A 219 -10.95 10.36 -25.12
C LEU A 219 -9.78 11.21 -24.61
N HIS A 220 -10.03 12.38 -24.04
CA HIS A 220 -9.00 13.24 -23.48
C HIS A 220 -8.29 12.57 -22.29
N GLU A 221 -9.07 11.98 -21.36
CA GLU A 221 -8.55 11.20 -20.23
C GLU A 221 -7.66 10.05 -20.69
N LEU A 222 -8.15 9.24 -21.63
CA LEU A 222 -7.42 8.07 -22.11
C LEU A 222 -6.22 8.45 -22.99
N TYR A 223 -6.30 9.56 -23.73
CA TYR A 223 -5.16 10.08 -24.50
C TYR A 223 -4.05 10.59 -23.59
N ALA A 224 -4.40 11.25 -22.48
CA ALA A 224 -3.41 11.74 -21.51
C ALA A 224 -2.56 10.60 -20.93
N ILE A 225 -3.15 9.41 -20.76
CA ILE A 225 -2.48 8.22 -20.20
C ILE A 225 -1.81 7.39 -21.31
N TYR A 226 -2.52 7.11 -22.40
CA TYR A 226 -2.11 6.11 -23.39
C TYR A 226 -1.67 6.70 -24.73
N GLY A 227 -1.81 8.00 -24.98
CA GLY A 227 -1.65 8.61 -26.31
C GLY A 227 -0.27 8.39 -26.96
N SER A 228 0.78 8.22 -26.15
CA SER A 228 2.13 7.88 -26.64
C SER A 228 2.43 6.38 -26.68
N THR A 229 1.47 5.53 -26.33
CA THR A 229 1.65 4.08 -26.15
C THR A 229 0.96 3.29 -27.27
N LYS A 230 1.27 2.00 -27.36
CA LYS A 230 0.57 1.05 -28.24
C LYS A 230 -0.89 0.79 -27.84
N TYR A 231 -1.31 1.23 -26.66
CA TYR A 231 -2.65 0.98 -26.12
C TYR A 231 -3.69 2.01 -26.57
N PHE A 232 -3.27 3.09 -27.22
CA PHE A 232 -4.18 4.07 -27.81
C PHE A 232 -4.31 3.81 -29.32
N PRO A 233 -5.53 3.60 -29.86
CA PRO A 233 -5.76 3.37 -31.28
C PRO A 233 -5.26 4.55 -32.11
N ARG A 234 -4.58 4.26 -33.22
CA ARG A 234 -4.06 5.27 -34.15
C ARG A 234 -4.95 5.45 -35.37
#